data_AF-A0A3N2M1D5-F1
#
_entry.id   AF-A0A3N2M1D5-F1
#
_cell.length_a   1.000
_cell.length_b   1.000
_cell.length_c   1.000
_cell.angle_alpha   90.00
_cell.angle_beta   90.00
_cell.angle_gamma   90.00
#
_symmetry.space_group_name_H-M   'P 1'
#
loop_
_entity.id
_entity.type
_entity.pdbx_description
1 polymer ?
#
loop_
_entity_poly.entity_id
_entity_poly.type
_entity_poly.pdbx_seq_one_letter_code
_entity_poly.pdbx_strand_id
1 'polypeptide(L)'
;MTDFINNFRAIHHFVKGVLSNGRGEYTLTFVQDSDDRWYIDMPWDGNRDNLEMVAGADDSLTFLDTEKSHRVTIHVIPSQTPLQVEGHTELRQLDKSLTGGSHYDATDFTGFRMRRIWVCPVTLCVLGRYPKYLYI
;
A
#
# COMPACT_ATOMS: atom_id res chain seq x y z
N MET A 1 -19.33 -10.87 -10.64
CA MET A 1 -19.59 -11.46 -9.30
C MET A 1 -18.58 -12.57 -8.97
N THR A 2 -18.04 -13.25 -9.98
CA THR A 2 -16.93 -14.22 -9.91
C THR A 2 -15.58 -13.60 -9.53
N ASP A 3 -15.30 -12.36 -9.93
CA ASP A 3 -14.01 -11.70 -9.63
C ASP A 3 -13.81 -11.43 -8.14
N PHE A 4 -14.87 -11.14 -7.40
CA PHE A 4 -14.81 -10.81 -5.98
C PHE A 4 -14.47 -12.03 -5.10
N ILE A 5 -14.94 -13.23 -5.48
CA ILE A 5 -14.71 -14.48 -4.76
C ILE A 5 -13.32 -15.05 -5.07
N ASN A 6 -12.85 -14.93 -6.31
CA ASN A 6 -11.47 -15.27 -6.67
C ASN A 6 -10.47 -14.33 -5.98
N ASN A 7 -10.83 -13.04 -5.83
CA ASN A 7 -10.05 -12.08 -5.04
C ASN A 7 -9.85 -12.55 -3.59
N PHE A 8 -10.84 -13.16 -2.95
CA PHE A 8 -10.74 -13.57 -1.53
C PHE A 8 -9.69 -14.66 -1.27
N ARG A 9 -9.54 -15.65 -2.18
CA ARG A 9 -8.49 -16.66 -2.06
C ARG A 9 -7.11 -16.05 -2.21
N ALA A 10 -6.96 -15.16 -3.17
CA ALA A 10 -5.70 -14.53 -3.46
C ALA A 10 -5.34 -13.44 -2.42
N ILE A 11 -6.35 -12.81 -1.78
CA ILE A 11 -6.21 -12.01 -0.55
C ILE A 11 -5.81 -12.90 0.65
N HIS A 12 -6.28 -14.14 0.76
CA HIS A 12 -5.80 -15.05 1.81
C HIS A 12 -4.30 -15.38 1.61
N HIS A 13 -3.84 -15.53 0.37
CA HIS A 13 -2.42 -15.65 0.06
C HIS A 13 -1.65 -14.35 0.31
N PHE A 14 -2.23 -13.19 -0.01
CA PHE A 14 -1.72 -11.87 0.38
C PHE A 14 -1.46 -11.79 1.89
N VAL A 15 -2.45 -12.13 2.71
CA VAL A 15 -2.36 -12.08 4.17
C VAL A 15 -1.29 -13.05 4.72
N LYS A 16 -0.98 -14.14 4.00
CA LYS A 16 0.13 -15.05 4.36
C LYS A 16 1.50 -14.55 3.89
N GLY A 17 1.57 -13.83 2.78
CA GLY A 17 2.80 -13.31 2.19
C GLY A 17 3.26 -11.99 2.81
N VAL A 18 2.32 -11.15 3.24
CA VAL A 18 2.64 -10.00 4.07
C VAL A 18 2.89 -10.49 5.48
N LEU A 19 4.11 -10.30 5.96
CA LEU A 19 4.53 -10.66 7.32
C LEU A 19 3.84 -9.73 8.32
N SER A 20 2.55 -9.94 8.56
CA SER A 20 1.86 -9.24 9.64
C SER A 20 2.39 -9.80 10.95
N ASN A 21 3.16 -9.02 11.69
CA ASN A 21 3.58 -9.42 13.04
C ASN A 21 2.37 -9.35 13.99
N GLY A 22 2.46 -9.95 15.18
CA GLY A 22 1.34 -9.94 16.17
C GLY A 22 0.88 -8.54 16.62
N ARG A 23 1.51 -7.46 16.12
CA ARG A 23 1.17 -6.05 16.38
C ARG A 23 0.39 -5.40 15.25
N GLY A 24 0.18 -6.11 14.13
CA GLY A 24 -0.55 -5.58 12.97
C GLY A 24 0.26 -4.59 12.13
N GLU A 25 1.58 -4.74 12.10
CA GLU A 25 2.51 -4.02 11.22
C GLU A 25 2.84 -4.88 10.00
N TYR A 26 3.20 -4.27 8.87
CA TYR A 26 3.34 -4.97 7.59
C TYR A 26 4.64 -4.56 6.89
N THR A 27 5.42 -5.54 6.41
CA THR A 27 6.53 -5.27 5.49
C THR A 27 6.08 -5.60 4.07
N LEU A 28 6.05 -4.59 3.20
CA LEU A 28 5.60 -4.72 1.82
C LEU A 28 6.78 -4.47 0.89
N THR A 29 6.95 -5.33 -0.11
CA THR A 29 7.96 -5.12 -1.15
C THR A 29 7.28 -4.88 -2.47
N PHE A 30 7.83 -3.97 -3.26
CA PHE A 30 7.34 -3.58 -4.57
C PHE A 30 8.49 -3.66 -5.57
N VAL A 31 8.15 -3.94 -6.82
CA VAL A 31 9.08 -4.02 -7.95
C VAL A 31 8.56 -3.19 -9.10
N GLN A 32 9.46 -2.49 -9.78
CA GLN A 32 9.16 -1.79 -11.03
C GLN A 32 9.47 -2.71 -12.21
N ASP A 33 8.63 -2.69 -13.23
CA ASP A 33 8.91 -3.42 -14.47
C ASP A 33 9.53 -2.54 -15.56
N SER A 34 9.72 -3.11 -16.76
CA SER A 34 10.33 -2.43 -17.90
C SER A 34 9.48 -1.31 -18.50
N ASP A 35 8.19 -1.23 -18.13
CA ASP A 35 7.26 -0.19 -18.58
C ASP A 35 7.11 0.91 -17.53
N ASP A 36 8.05 0.98 -16.57
CA ASP A 36 8.08 1.92 -15.44
C ASP A 36 6.90 1.79 -14.46
N ARG A 37 6.16 0.67 -14.49
CA ARG A 37 5.00 0.43 -13.62
C ARG A 37 5.40 -0.32 -12.36
N TRP A 38 4.85 0.11 -11.22
CA TRP A 38 5.14 -0.48 -9.92
C TRP A 38 4.10 -1.54 -9.54
N TYR A 39 4.57 -2.66 -8.99
CA TYR A 39 3.72 -3.77 -8.56
C TYR A 39 4.14 -4.24 -7.16
N ILE A 40 3.19 -4.66 -6.34
CA ILE A 40 3.52 -5.39 -5.11
C ILE A 40 4.11 -6.77 -5.43
N ASP A 41 5.25 -7.09 -4.83
CA ASP A 41 5.96 -8.36 -4.97
C ASP A 41 5.32 -9.41 -4.05
N MET A 42 4.36 -10.16 -4.61
CA MET A 42 3.64 -11.20 -3.90
C MET A 42 3.14 -12.31 -4.84
N PRO A 43 2.95 -13.53 -4.34
CA PRO A 43 2.35 -14.60 -5.13
C PRO A 43 0.87 -14.29 -5.44
N TRP A 44 0.54 -14.17 -6.72
CA TRP A 44 -0.81 -13.90 -7.20
C TRP A 44 -1.13 -14.70 -8.47
N ASP A 45 -2.15 -15.55 -8.40
CA ASP A 45 -2.57 -16.41 -9.51
C ASP A 45 -3.59 -15.73 -10.46
N GLY A 46 -4.03 -14.51 -10.13
CA GLY A 46 -5.01 -13.75 -10.92
C GLY A 46 -4.37 -12.77 -11.91
N ASN A 47 -5.14 -11.80 -12.40
CA ASN A 47 -4.59 -10.75 -13.27
C ASN A 47 -3.55 -9.92 -12.50
N ARG A 48 -2.34 -9.79 -13.07
CA ARG A 48 -1.22 -8.99 -12.54
C ARG A 48 -1.55 -7.50 -12.40
N ASP A 49 -2.46 -6.97 -13.22
CA ASP A 49 -2.90 -5.57 -13.13
C ASP A 49 -3.51 -5.26 -11.74
N ASN A 50 -4.02 -6.27 -11.03
CA ASN A 50 -4.54 -6.09 -9.67
C ASN A 50 -3.45 -5.80 -8.62
N LEU A 51 -2.18 -6.06 -8.95
CA LEU A 51 -1.02 -5.79 -8.10
C LEU A 51 -0.39 -4.42 -8.38
N GLU A 52 -0.86 -3.72 -9.40
CA GLU A 52 -0.29 -2.46 -9.82
C GLU A 52 -0.56 -1.33 -8.80
N MET A 53 0.45 -0.52 -8.56
CA MET A 53 0.38 0.70 -7.79
C MET A 53 0.08 1.87 -8.72
N VAL A 54 -0.88 2.70 -8.34
CA VAL A 54 -1.37 3.81 -9.18
C VAL A 54 -1.76 5.01 -8.31
N ALA A 55 -2.03 6.14 -8.95
CA ALA A 55 -2.63 7.33 -8.34
C ALA A 55 -1.84 7.84 -7.11
N GLY A 56 -0.52 7.99 -7.30
CA GLY A 56 0.40 8.59 -6.35
C GLY A 56 1.16 7.56 -5.51
N ALA A 57 0.73 6.29 -5.49
CA ALA A 57 1.48 5.23 -4.84
C ALA A 57 2.67 4.74 -5.68
N ASP A 58 2.55 4.78 -6.99
CA ASP A 58 3.64 4.61 -7.96
C ASP A 58 4.68 5.73 -7.88
N ASP A 59 4.21 6.97 -7.80
CA ASP A 59 5.09 8.13 -7.61
C ASP A 59 5.88 8.03 -6.31
N SER A 60 5.23 7.57 -5.21
CA SER A 60 5.90 7.45 -3.92
C SER A 60 6.96 6.36 -3.91
N LEU A 61 6.71 5.22 -4.58
CA LEU A 61 7.71 4.16 -4.74
C LEU A 61 8.88 4.62 -5.61
N THR A 62 8.61 5.35 -6.70
CA THR A 62 9.66 5.96 -7.53
C THR A 62 10.51 6.94 -6.73
N PHE A 63 9.90 7.73 -5.85
CA PHE A 63 10.62 8.63 -4.95
C PHE A 63 11.48 7.89 -3.92
N LEU A 64 11.00 6.75 -3.42
CA LEU A 64 11.70 5.92 -2.44
C LEU A 64 12.84 5.07 -3.04
N ASP A 65 12.82 4.79 -4.35
CA ASP A 65 13.88 4.03 -5.05
C ASP A 65 15.14 4.88 -5.30
N THR A 66 15.74 5.37 -4.21
CA THR A 66 16.91 6.26 -4.24
C THR A 66 18.15 5.63 -4.90
N GLU A 67 18.27 4.30 -4.84
CA GLU A 67 19.37 3.54 -5.45
C GLU A 67 19.08 3.12 -6.90
N LYS A 68 17.88 3.39 -7.44
CA LYS A 68 17.43 2.94 -8.77
C LYS A 68 17.55 1.42 -8.93
N SER A 69 17.17 0.71 -7.89
CA SER A 69 17.20 -0.75 -7.83
C SER A 69 15.95 -1.39 -8.47
N HIS A 70 14.93 -0.58 -8.78
CA HIS A 70 13.61 -1.01 -9.23
C HIS A 70 12.92 -1.94 -8.22
N ARG A 71 13.31 -1.84 -6.94
CA ARG A 71 12.76 -2.64 -5.84
C ARG A 71 12.73 -1.80 -4.55
N VAL A 72 11.55 -1.67 -3.95
CA VAL A 72 11.37 -0.89 -2.73
C VAL A 72 10.67 -1.74 -1.68
N THR A 73 11.25 -1.83 -0.49
CA THR A 73 10.62 -2.46 0.67
C THR A 73 10.27 -1.39 1.69
N ILE A 74 8.99 -1.27 2.04
CA ILE A 74 8.49 -0.32 3.03
C ILE A 74 7.93 -1.06 4.25
N HIS A 75 8.04 -0.42 5.41
CA HIS A 75 7.42 -0.87 6.63
C HIS A 75 6.18 -0.02 6.91
N VAL A 76 5.02 -0.64 6.98
CA VAL A 76 3.73 0.03 7.12
C VAL A 76 3.11 -0.29 8.48
N ILE A 77 2.85 0.76 9.26
CA ILE A 77 2.14 0.66 10.53
C ILE A 77 0.78 1.33 10.39
N PRO A 78 -0.32 0.57 10.30
CA PRO A 78 -1.66 1.12 10.31
C PRO A 78 -2.13 1.44 11.73
N SER A 79 -2.76 2.60 11.92
CA SER A 79 -3.34 3.00 13.20
C SER A 79 -4.69 3.70 13.06
N GLN A 80 -5.47 3.65 14.14
CA GLN A 80 -6.73 4.40 14.29
C GLN A 80 -6.55 5.65 15.17
N THR A 81 -5.42 5.75 15.86
CA THR A 81 -5.05 6.88 16.73
C THR A 81 -3.66 7.39 16.30
N PRO A 82 -3.36 8.68 16.47
CA PRO A 82 -2.01 9.18 16.22
C PRO A 82 -0.98 8.40 17.03
N LEU A 83 0.16 8.09 16.42
CA LEU A 83 1.31 7.47 17.04
C LEU A 83 2.52 8.39 16.87
N GLN A 84 3.54 8.17 17.69
CA GLN A 84 4.87 8.73 17.47
C GLN A 84 5.77 7.57 17.08
N VAL A 85 6.09 7.49 15.79
CA VAL A 85 6.90 6.41 15.23
C VAL A 85 8.12 7.06 14.59
N GLU A 86 9.28 6.86 15.20
CA GLU A 86 10.54 7.38 14.66
C GLU A 86 10.87 6.72 13.31
N GLY A 87 11.47 7.50 12.40
CA GLY A 87 11.90 7.00 11.09
C GLY A 87 10.77 6.71 10.10
N HIS A 88 9.52 7.06 10.43
CA HIS A 88 8.37 6.90 9.53
C HIS A 88 7.73 8.25 9.22
N THR A 89 7.12 8.33 8.04
CA THR A 89 6.29 9.45 7.61
C THR A 89 4.83 9.12 7.89
N GLU A 90 4.10 10.04 8.52
CA GLU A 90 2.65 9.91 8.71
C GLU A 90 1.90 10.25 7.41
N LEU A 91 1.02 9.34 7.02
CA LEU A 91 0.00 9.57 6.00
C LEU A 91 -1.38 9.54 6.66
N ARG A 92 -2.11 10.65 6.57
CA ARG A 92 -3.41 10.80 7.23
C ARG A 92 -4.57 10.62 6.26
N GLN A 93 -5.52 9.75 6.59
CA GLN A 93 -6.71 9.54 5.77
C GLN A 93 -7.50 10.85 5.59
N LEU A 94 -7.76 11.19 4.32
CA LEU A 94 -8.58 12.34 3.92
C LEU A 94 -10.02 11.93 3.67
N ASP A 95 -10.21 10.86 2.90
CA ASP A 95 -11.51 10.32 2.54
C ASP A 95 -11.44 8.80 2.37
N LYS A 96 -12.62 8.18 2.24
CA LYS A 96 -12.75 6.76 1.93
C LYS A 96 -14.05 6.46 1.20
N SER A 97 -14.00 5.46 0.35
CA SER A 97 -15.12 4.85 -0.33
C SER A 97 -15.01 3.33 -0.23
N LEU A 98 -16.16 2.65 -0.07
CA LEU A 98 -16.20 1.20 0.01
C LEU A 98 -15.74 0.56 -1.31
N THR A 99 -16.01 1.21 -2.43
CA THR A 99 -15.65 0.72 -3.78
C THR A 99 -14.52 1.51 -4.42
N GLY A 100 -14.29 2.75 -3.98
CA GLY A 100 -13.37 3.70 -4.61
C GLY A 100 -12.01 3.87 -3.95
N GLY A 101 -11.70 3.11 -2.89
CA GLY A 101 -10.42 3.24 -2.18
C GLY A 101 -10.45 4.31 -1.09
N SER A 102 -9.28 4.75 -0.65
CA SER A 102 -9.12 5.81 0.34
C SER A 102 -7.92 6.67 -0.02
N HIS A 103 -8.08 8.00 0.03
CA HIS A 103 -6.96 8.91 -0.16
C HIS A 103 -6.32 9.29 1.18
N TYR A 104 -5.00 9.38 1.18
CA TYR A 104 -4.20 9.81 2.32
C TYR A 104 -3.39 11.04 1.97
N ASP A 105 -3.30 11.97 2.92
CA ASP A 105 -2.45 13.14 2.84
C ASP A 105 -0.99 12.73 2.97
N ALA A 106 -0.17 13.16 2.00
CA ALA A 106 1.26 12.91 1.96
C ALA A 106 2.07 14.21 2.06
N THR A 107 1.46 15.31 2.51
CA THR A 107 2.11 16.62 2.59
C THR A 107 3.31 16.62 3.54
N ASP A 108 3.28 15.79 4.58
CA ASP A 108 4.39 15.63 5.54
C ASP A 108 5.55 14.77 4.99
N PHE A 109 5.35 14.14 3.83
CA PHE A 109 6.38 13.37 3.14
C PHE A 109 7.39 14.33 2.49
N THR A 110 8.41 14.68 3.26
CA THR A 110 9.39 15.71 2.87
C THR A 110 10.09 15.34 1.56
N GLY A 111 10.02 16.24 0.57
CA GLY A 111 10.63 16.05 -0.75
C GLY A 111 9.73 15.34 -1.77
N PHE A 112 8.62 14.74 -1.32
CA PHE A 112 7.64 14.13 -2.20
C PHE A 112 6.67 15.19 -2.76
N ARG A 113 6.47 15.18 -4.08
CA ARG A 113 5.71 16.25 -4.76
C ARG A 113 4.20 16.04 -4.71
N MET A 114 3.75 14.80 -4.60
CA MET A 114 2.31 14.49 -4.54
C MET A 114 1.79 14.71 -3.13
N ARG A 115 0.64 15.37 -3.05
CA ARG A 115 -0.03 15.65 -1.77
C ARG A 115 -0.98 14.54 -1.33
N ARG A 116 -1.30 13.61 -2.23
CA ARG A 116 -2.27 12.56 -1.99
C ARG A 116 -1.77 11.24 -2.54
N ILE A 117 -1.94 10.19 -1.75
CA ILE A 117 -1.70 8.81 -2.15
C ILE A 117 -3.03 8.08 -2.07
N TRP A 118 -3.40 7.40 -3.15
CA TRP A 118 -4.57 6.54 -3.18
C TRP A 118 -4.23 5.12 -2.70
N VAL A 119 -5.07 4.59 -1.81
CA VAL A 119 -4.99 3.24 -1.29
C VAL A 119 -6.20 2.45 -1.77
N CYS A 120 -5.93 1.37 -2.49
CA CYS A 120 -6.92 0.52 -3.15
C CYS A 120 -7.87 -0.19 -2.14
N PRO A 121 -9.13 -0.50 -2.52
CA PRO A 121 -10.08 -1.28 -1.73
C PRO A 121 -9.59 -2.64 -1.24
N VAL A 122 -8.57 -3.23 -1.84
CA VAL A 122 -7.94 -4.48 -1.34
C VAL A 122 -7.54 -4.35 0.13
N THR A 123 -7.17 -3.14 0.58
CA THR A 123 -6.88 -2.83 1.99
C THR A 123 -8.05 -3.16 2.92
N LEU A 124 -9.30 -2.98 2.48
CA LEU A 124 -10.48 -3.37 3.27
C LEU A 124 -10.57 -4.88 3.44
N CYS A 125 -10.16 -5.65 2.43
CA CYS A 125 -10.18 -7.10 2.52
C CYS A 125 -9.08 -7.64 3.45
N VAL A 126 -7.95 -6.95 3.53
CA VAL A 126 -6.80 -7.33 4.38
C VAL A 126 -6.98 -6.87 5.83
N LEU A 127 -7.33 -5.60 6.02
CA LEU A 127 -7.38 -4.95 7.34
C LEU A 127 -8.79 -4.87 7.93
N GLY A 128 -9.83 -5.22 7.16
CA GLY A 128 -11.24 -5.06 7.53
C GLY A 128 -11.73 -3.60 7.56
N ARG A 129 -10.82 -2.62 7.46
CA ARG A 129 -11.09 -1.18 7.45
C ARG A 129 -9.89 -0.41 6.90
N TYR A 130 -10.14 0.78 6.36
CA TYR A 130 -9.04 1.70 6.10
C TYR A 130 -8.53 2.32 7.42
N PRO A 131 -7.22 2.29 7.68
CA PRO A 131 -6.58 3.01 8.78
C PRO A 131 -6.86 4.52 8.72
N LYS A 132 -6.87 5.20 9.89
CA LYS A 132 -6.91 6.67 9.90
C LYS A 132 -5.53 7.26 9.66
N TYR A 133 -4.50 6.52 10.09
CA TYR A 133 -3.10 6.87 9.96
C TYR A 133 -2.37 5.66 9.39
N LEU A 134 -1.48 5.90 8.44
CA LEU A 134 -0.48 4.96 7.97
C LEU A 134 0.87 5.59 8.26
N TYR A 135 1.80 4.84 8.83
CA TYR A 135 3.19 5.25 8.98
C TYR A 135 4.03 4.41 8.03
N ILE A 136 4.74 5.06 7.12
CA ILE A 136 5.57 4.42 6.08
C ILE A 136 7.02 4.87 6.11
#